data_AF-A0A831NVR8-F1
#
_entry.id   AF-A0A831NVR8-F1
#
_cell.length_a   1.000
_cell.length_b   1.000
_cell.length_c   1.000
_cell.angle_alpha   90.00
_cell.angle_beta   90.00
_cell.angle_gamma   90.00
#
_symmetry.space_group_name_H-M   'P 1'
#
loop_
_entity.id
_entity.type
_entity.pdbx_description
1 polymer ?
#
loop_
_entity_poly.entity_id
_entity_poly.type
_entity_poly.pdbx_seq_one_letter_code
_entity_poly.pdbx_strand_id
1 'polypeptide(L)'
;MLELFAVGIISGIISPLILSILRHIWIWKRQKILEIKYETFDSAVQALSMYAADALDPILQYERKSRENIKPRKVEMRLETSELLEKAKGMIDAYFSEETSKLYDEAIRTKISIEDIPCTEFEDARAKAIIALSKELGLK
;
A
#
# COMPACT_ATOMS: atom_id res chain seq x y z
N MET A 1 -54.67 -24.61 -9.86
CA MET A 1 -54.35 -23.47 -10.75
C MET A 1 -53.91 -22.23 -9.96
N LEU A 2 -54.57 -21.85 -8.85
CA LEU A 2 -54.17 -20.71 -8.00
C LEU A 2 -52.76 -20.82 -7.38
N GLU A 3 -52.31 -22.02 -7.03
CA GLU A 3 -50.98 -22.22 -6.41
C GLU A 3 -49.81 -21.96 -7.38
N LEU A 4 -49.99 -22.26 -8.68
CA LEU A 4 -48.97 -21.99 -9.71
C LEU A 4 -48.76 -20.49 -9.95
N PHE A 5 -49.82 -19.68 -9.83
CA PHE A 5 -49.72 -18.22 -9.92
C PHE A 5 -49.06 -17.61 -8.68
N ALA A 6 -49.35 -18.12 -7.49
CA ALA A 6 -48.69 -17.67 -6.25
C ALA A 6 -47.19 -17.98 -6.28
N VAL A 7 -46.78 -19.17 -6.72
CA VAL A 7 -45.36 -19.55 -6.86
C VAL A 7 -44.66 -18.74 -7.95
N GLY A 8 -45.35 -18.42 -9.06
CA GLY A 8 -44.83 -17.55 -10.13
C GLY A 8 -44.57 -16.10 -9.69
N ILE A 9 -45.45 -15.52 -8.87
CA ILE A 9 -45.30 -14.15 -8.35
C ILE A 9 -44.22 -14.11 -7.26
N ILE A 10 -44.19 -15.10 -6.37
CA ILE A 10 -43.18 -15.22 -5.31
C ILE A 10 -41.78 -15.39 -5.92
N SER A 11 -41.62 -16.25 -6.93
CA SER A 11 -40.34 -16.39 -7.65
C SER A 11 -39.97 -15.17 -8.49
N GLY A 12 -40.95 -14.51 -9.13
CA GLY A 12 -40.73 -13.32 -9.96
C GLY A 12 -40.36 -12.05 -9.19
N ILE A 13 -40.76 -11.92 -7.92
CA ILE A 13 -40.45 -10.75 -7.07
C ILE A 13 -39.27 -11.01 -6.13
N ILE A 14 -39.16 -12.21 -5.56
CA ILE A 14 -38.09 -12.54 -4.62
C ILE A 14 -36.75 -12.75 -5.34
N SER A 15 -36.76 -13.31 -6.55
CA SER A 15 -35.53 -13.56 -7.32
C SER A 15 -34.77 -12.28 -7.67
N PRO A 16 -35.40 -11.20 -8.20
CA PRO A 16 -34.72 -9.92 -8.42
C PRO A 16 -34.20 -9.27 -7.14
N LEU A 17 -34.92 -9.44 -6.01
CA LEU A 17 -34.57 -8.81 -4.74
C LEU A 17 -33.36 -9.49 -4.09
N ILE A 18 -33.31 -10.83 -4.09
CA ILE A 18 -32.14 -11.61 -3.65
C ILE A 18 -30.94 -11.34 -4.56
N LEU A 19 -31.13 -11.33 -5.88
CA LEU A 19 -30.07 -11.01 -6.84
C LEU A 19 -29.55 -9.58 -6.66
N SER A 20 -30.42 -8.62 -6.37
CA SER A 20 -30.06 -7.23 -6.07
C SER A 20 -29.20 -7.14 -4.80
N ILE A 21 -29.60 -7.82 -3.71
CA ILE A 21 -28.84 -7.85 -2.46
C ILE A 21 -27.46 -8.51 -2.66
N LEU A 22 -27.40 -9.65 -3.34
CA LEU A 22 -26.13 -10.33 -3.62
C LEU A 22 -25.19 -9.48 -4.48
N ARG A 23 -25.73 -8.83 -5.51
CA ARG A 23 -24.96 -7.87 -6.34
C ARG A 23 -24.46 -6.69 -5.51
N HIS A 24 -25.30 -6.13 -4.66
CA HIS A 24 -24.92 -5.00 -3.81
C HIS A 24 -23.81 -5.38 -2.83
N ILE A 25 -23.90 -6.53 -2.15
CA ILE A 25 -22.86 -7.03 -1.26
C ILE A 25 -21.53 -7.23 -2.02
N TRP A 26 -21.60 -7.80 -3.22
CA TRP A 26 -20.41 -8.04 -4.02
C TRP A 26 -19.76 -6.74 -4.51
N ILE A 27 -20.55 -5.80 -5.03
CA ILE A 27 -20.09 -4.47 -5.45
C ILE A 27 -19.45 -3.73 -4.27
N TRP A 28 -20.12 -3.74 -3.11
CA TRP A 28 -19.64 -3.08 -1.90
C TRP A 28 -18.31 -3.65 -1.41
N LYS A 29 -18.16 -4.98 -1.40
CA LYS A 29 -16.87 -5.63 -1.07
C LYS A 29 -15.76 -5.21 -2.03
N ARG A 30 -16.03 -5.18 -3.34
CA ARG A 30 -15.04 -4.74 -4.33
C ARG A 30 -14.66 -3.28 -4.16
N GLN A 31 -15.63 -2.41 -3.90
CA GLN A 31 -15.39 -0.99 -3.62
C GLN A 31 -14.54 -0.81 -2.37
N LYS A 32 -14.85 -1.53 -1.28
CA LYS A 32 -14.08 -1.45 -0.05
C LYS A 32 -12.65 -1.94 -0.21
N ILE A 33 -12.42 -3.03 -0.96
CA ILE A 33 -11.06 -3.49 -1.27
C ILE A 33 -10.30 -2.42 -2.07
N LEU A 34 -10.94 -1.80 -3.06
CA LEU A 34 -10.31 -0.75 -3.87
C LEU A 34 -9.96 0.48 -3.02
N GLU A 35 -10.86 0.90 -2.15
CA GLU A 35 -10.66 2.01 -1.20
C GLU A 35 -9.45 1.75 -0.29
N ILE A 36 -9.38 0.54 0.30
CA ILE A 36 -8.25 0.12 1.14
C ILE A 36 -6.95 0.11 0.34
N LYS A 37 -6.96 -0.42 -0.90
CA LYS A 37 -5.77 -0.41 -1.76
C LYS A 37 -5.33 1.03 -2.06
N TYR A 38 -6.26 1.95 -2.29
CA TYR A 38 -5.93 3.34 -2.58
C TYR A 38 -5.31 4.04 -1.38
N GLU A 39 -5.89 3.88 -0.18
CA GLU A 39 -5.32 4.41 1.07
C GLU A 39 -3.93 3.82 1.35
N THR A 40 -3.76 2.52 1.07
CA THR A 40 -2.48 1.82 1.21
C THR A 40 -1.43 2.38 0.24
N PHE A 41 -1.82 2.64 -1.02
CA PHE A 41 -0.95 3.26 -2.01
C PHE A 41 -0.51 4.66 -1.60
N ASP A 42 -1.44 5.51 -1.16
CA ASP A 42 -1.12 6.86 -0.69
C ASP A 42 -0.16 6.82 0.51
N SER A 43 -0.45 5.95 1.49
CA SER A 43 0.42 5.73 2.65
C SER A 43 1.82 5.23 2.25
N ALA A 44 1.91 4.36 1.25
CA ALA A 44 3.18 3.81 0.76
C ALA A 44 4.02 4.88 0.04
N VAL A 45 3.41 5.71 -0.80
CA VAL A 45 4.08 6.83 -1.47
C VAL A 45 4.58 7.83 -0.43
N GLN A 46 3.75 8.17 0.56
CA GLN A 46 4.13 9.04 1.66
C GLN A 46 5.29 8.45 2.47
N ALA A 47 5.22 7.17 2.83
CA ALA A 47 6.26 6.49 3.61
C ALA A 47 7.61 6.51 2.89
N LEU A 48 7.66 6.17 1.60
CA LEU A 48 8.89 6.20 0.81
C LEU A 48 9.45 7.62 0.65
N SER A 49 8.57 8.62 0.56
CA SER A 49 8.99 10.03 0.47
C SER A 49 9.55 10.55 1.79
N MET A 50 8.91 10.22 2.91
CA MET A 50 9.41 10.54 4.25
C MET A 50 10.71 9.83 4.56
N TYR A 51 10.84 8.56 4.17
CA TYR A 51 12.07 7.80 4.30
C TYR A 51 13.22 8.43 3.52
N ALA A 52 12.97 8.88 2.29
CA ALA A 52 13.98 9.60 1.51
C ALA A 52 14.36 10.93 2.15
N ALA A 53 13.39 11.69 2.65
CA ALA A 53 13.65 12.96 3.33
C ALA A 53 14.47 12.77 4.61
N ASP A 54 14.13 11.80 5.44
CA ASP A 54 14.89 11.45 6.65
C ASP A 54 16.30 10.98 6.31
N ALA A 55 16.44 10.13 5.28
CA ALA A 55 17.73 9.65 4.82
C ALA A 55 18.66 10.74 4.32
N LEU A 56 18.09 11.82 3.77
CA LEU A 56 18.80 12.96 3.22
C LEU A 56 18.88 14.15 4.19
N ASP A 57 18.31 14.03 5.40
CA ASP A 57 18.37 15.05 6.44
C ASP A 57 19.75 15.03 7.14
N PRO A 58 20.61 16.04 6.93
CA PRO A 58 21.94 16.06 7.50
C PRO A 58 21.91 16.07 9.03
N ILE A 59 20.94 16.76 9.64
CA ILE A 59 20.88 16.87 11.11
C ILE A 59 20.64 15.48 11.70
N LEU A 60 19.66 14.76 11.15
CA LEU A 60 19.29 13.42 11.59
C LEU A 60 20.42 12.40 11.38
N GLN A 61 21.11 12.46 10.23
CA GLN A 61 22.18 11.52 9.91
C GLN A 61 23.51 11.85 10.61
N TYR A 62 23.83 13.13 10.85
CA TYR A 62 25.07 13.55 11.53
C TYR A 62 24.99 13.37 13.06
N GLU A 63 23.83 13.56 13.70
CA GLU A 63 23.64 13.28 15.14
C GLU A 63 24.07 11.85 15.52
N ARG A 64 23.97 10.92 14.56
CA ARG A 64 24.41 9.55 14.73
C ARG A 64 25.93 9.35 14.62
N LYS A 65 26.63 10.04 13.73
CA LYS A 65 28.11 9.96 13.64
C LYS A 65 28.77 10.36 14.98
N SER A 66 28.08 11.15 15.80
CA SER A 66 28.50 11.52 17.16
C SER A 66 28.21 10.46 18.24
N ARG A 67 27.39 9.43 17.99
CA ARG A 67 27.00 8.38 18.96
C ARG A 67 27.53 7.01 18.50
N GLU A 68 28.84 6.79 18.61
CA GLU A 68 29.56 5.60 18.11
C GLU A 68 29.10 4.21 18.63
N ASN A 69 28.21 4.13 19.63
CA ASN A 69 27.95 2.86 20.35
C ASN A 69 26.59 2.18 20.07
N ILE A 70 25.78 2.67 19.13
CA ILE A 70 24.48 2.04 18.80
C ILE A 70 24.59 1.35 17.43
N LYS A 71 24.33 0.03 17.39
CA LYS A 71 24.33 -0.76 16.16
C LYS A 71 23.53 -0.04 15.06
N PRO A 72 24.13 0.24 13.89
CA PRO A 72 23.49 1.15 12.97
C PRO A 72 22.33 0.48 12.20
N ARG A 73 21.11 1.03 12.30
CA ARG A 73 20.14 0.98 11.20
C ARG A 73 20.77 1.60 9.94
N LYS A 74 20.62 1.09 8.73
CA LYS A 74 21.32 1.69 7.55
C LYS A 74 21.01 3.19 7.35
N VAL A 75 19.82 3.63 7.74
CA VAL A 75 19.34 5.01 7.71
C VAL A 75 18.68 5.32 9.05
N GLU A 76 19.02 6.46 9.66
CA GLU A 76 18.28 6.94 10.81
C GLU A 76 16.98 7.60 10.36
N MET A 77 15.87 7.27 11.00
CA MET A 77 14.54 7.76 10.60
C MET A 77 13.78 8.19 11.84
N ARG A 78 12.89 9.17 11.67
CA ARG A 78 11.97 9.59 12.71
C ARG A 78 10.99 8.45 13.03
N LEU A 79 10.42 8.46 14.23
CA LEU A 79 9.53 7.38 14.69
C LEU A 79 8.32 7.26 13.75
N GLU A 80 7.75 8.39 13.37
CA GLU A 80 6.59 8.50 12.48
C GLU A 80 6.87 7.85 11.12
N THR A 81 8.06 8.07 10.56
CA THR A 81 8.49 7.45 9.31
C THR A 81 8.59 5.93 9.44
N SER A 82 9.13 5.44 10.55
CA SER A 82 9.27 3.99 10.79
C SER A 82 7.92 3.29 10.95
N GLU A 83 7.00 3.90 11.70
CA GLU A 83 5.65 3.39 11.89
C GLU A 83 4.87 3.38 10.57
N LEU A 84 5.01 4.45 9.77
CA LEU A 84 4.33 4.56 8.48
C LEU A 84 4.85 3.53 7.47
N LEU A 85 6.16 3.29 7.43
CA LEU A 85 6.77 2.24 6.59
C LEU A 85 6.25 0.85 6.96
N GLU A 86 6.20 0.53 8.25
CA GLU A 86 5.71 -0.77 8.73
C GLU A 86 4.22 -0.95 8.46
N LYS A 87 3.41 0.08 8.74
CA LYS A 87 1.97 0.09 8.43
C LYS A 87 1.72 -0.10 6.94
N ALA A 88 2.40 0.67 6.09
CA ALA A 88 2.26 0.56 4.64
C ALA A 88 2.67 -0.84 4.15
N LYS A 89 3.79 -1.38 4.65
CA LYS A 89 4.25 -2.73 4.31
C LYS A 89 3.21 -3.79 4.66
N GLY A 90 2.70 -3.79 5.90
CA GLY A 90 1.71 -4.78 6.34
C GLY A 90 0.43 -4.73 5.51
N MET A 91 0.00 -3.53 5.12
CA MET A 91 -1.17 -3.35 4.25
C MET A 91 -0.90 -3.79 2.81
N ILE A 92 0.30 -3.54 2.28
CA ILE A 92 0.71 -4.03 0.96
C ILE A 92 0.71 -5.56 0.94
N ASP A 93 1.30 -6.20 1.96
CA ASP A 93 1.35 -7.67 2.09
C ASP A 93 -0.05 -8.29 2.18
N ALA A 94 -1.01 -7.57 2.77
CA ALA A 94 -2.38 -8.06 2.95
C ALA A 94 -3.28 -7.91 1.71
N TYR A 95 -3.09 -6.84 0.92
CA TYR A 95 -4.04 -6.47 -0.14
C TYR A 95 -3.47 -6.52 -1.55
N PHE A 96 -2.15 -6.47 -1.73
CA PHE A 96 -1.49 -6.49 -3.05
C PHE A 96 -0.89 -7.85 -3.36
N SER A 97 -0.45 -8.04 -4.60
CA SER A 97 0.26 -9.25 -5.00
C SER A 97 1.63 -9.37 -4.31
N GLU A 98 2.11 -10.60 -4.19
CA GLU A 98 3.45 -10.88 -3.66
C GLU A 98 4.55 -10.20 -4.49
N GLU A 99 4.35 -10.06 -5.80
CA GLU A 99 5.28 -9.37 -6.70
C GLU A 99 5.39 -7.88 -6.37
N THR A 100 4.26 -7.21 -6.16
CA THR A 100 4.22 -5.80 -5.77
C THR A 100 4.80 -5.59 -4.36
N SER A 101 4.49 -6.48 -3.42
CA SER A 101 5.08 -6.47 -2.08
C SER A 101 6.60 -6.56 -2.13
N LYS A 102 7.15 -7.48 -2.94
CA LYS A 102 8.60 -7.62 -3.13
C LYS A 102 9.26 -6.36 -3.66
N LEU A 103 8.64 -5.69 -4.63
CA LEU A 103 9.17 -4.44 -5.19
C LEU A 103 9.17 -3.30 -4.17
N TYR A 104 8.14 -3.22 -3.32
CA TYR A 104 8.10 -2.26 -2.22
C TYR A 104 9.16 -2.56 -1.15
N ASP A 105 9.32 -3.83 -0.77
CA ASP A 105 10.35 -4.25 0.18
C ASP A 105 11.77 -4.03 -0.38
N GLU A 106 11.97 -4.23 -1.68
CA GLU A 106 13.21 -3.88 -2.38
C GLU A 106 13.50 -2.38 -2.24
N ALA A 107 12.52 -1.51 -2.51
CA ALA A 107 12.68 -0.05 -2.38
C ALA A 107 13.08 0.38 -0.95
N ILE A 108 12.49 -0.22 0.08
CA ILE A 108 12.84 0.06 1.48
C ILE A 108 14.27 -0.39 1.82
N ARG A 109 14.71 -1.50 1.24
CA ARG A 109 16.04 -2.09 1.52
C ARG A 109 17.15 -1.47 0.69
N THR A 110 16.82 -0.80 -0.41
CA THR A 110 17.78 -0.09 -1.25
C THR A 110 18.49 0.99 -0.44
N LYS A 111 19.81 1.09 -0.64
CA LYS A 111 20.64 2.04 0.09
C LYS A 111 20.31 3.45 -0.38
N ILE A 112 20.12 4.36 0.58
CA ILE A 112 20.04 5.80 0.36
C ILE A 112 20.96 6.47 1.38
N SER A 113 21.75 7.44 0.93
CA SER A 113 22.74 8.13 1.76
C SER A 113 23.01 9.53 1.21
N ILE A 114 23.23 10.48 2.12
CA ILE A 114 23.69 11.84 1.78
C ILE A 114 25.03 11.82 1.03
N GLU A 115 25.84 10.78 1.23
CA GLU A 115 27.15 10.63 0.60
C GLU A 115 27.06 10.21 -0.87
N ASP A 116 25.92 9.64 -1.30
CA ASP A 116 25.71 9.05 -2.63
C ASP A 116 24.66 9.84 -3.45
N ILE A 117 24.66 11.17 -3.37
CA ILE A 117 23.74 12.03 -4.14
C ILE A 117 24.28 12.23 -5.57
N PRO A 118 23.49 11.99 -6.63
CA PRO A 118 22.08 11.57 -6.63
C PRO A 118 21.91 10.06 -6.37
N CYS A 119 20.97 9.70 -5.49
CA CYS A 119 20.69 8.32 -5.08
C CYS A 119 19.86 7.55 -6.13
N THR A 120 20.40 7.42 -7.34
CA THR A 120 19.68 6.88 -8.51
C THR A 120 19.11 5.47 -8.29
N GLU A 121 19.84 4.59 -7.60
CA GLU A 121 19.37 3.23 -7.31
C GLU A 121 18.10 3.22 -6.47
N PHE A 122 18.04 4.08 -5.45
CA PHE A 122 16.85 4.23 -4.61
C PHE A 122 15.69 4.83 -5.39
N GLU A 123 15.95 5.86 -6.19
CA GLU A 123 14.93 6.51 -7.02
C GLU A 123 14.30 5.53 -8.03
N ASP A 124 15.12 4.69 -8.66
CA ASP A 124 14.64 3.65 -9.57
C ASP A 124 13.82 2.59 -8.84
N ALA A 125 14.28 2.13 -7.66
CA ALA A 125 13.54 1.15 -6.85
C ALA A 125 12.20 1.73 -6.35
N ARG A 126 12.20 2.98 -5.89
CA ARG A 126 11.00 3.73 -5.49
C ARG A 126 10.02 3.84 -6.65
N ALA A 127 10.48 4.24 -7.83
CA ALA A 127 9.64 4.34 -9.02
C ALA A 127 9.03 2.99 -9.41
N LYS A 128 9.80 1.90 -9.40
CA LYS A 128 9.30 0.54 -9.67
C LYS A 128 8.20 0.13 -8.70
N ALA A 129 8.38 0.37 -7.40
CA ALA A 129 7.38 0.05 -6.38
C ALA A 129 6.06 0.83 -6.60
N ILE A 130 6.15 2.15 -6.83
CA ILE A 130 4.99 3.01 -7.08
C ILE A 130 4.25 2.58 -8.36
N ILE A 131 4.99 2.28 -9.44
CA ILE A 131 4.41 1.81 -10.69
C ILE A 131 3.71 0.46 -10.50
N ALA A 132 4.28 -0.48 -9.74
CA ALA A 132 3.63 -1.76 -9.46
C ALA A 132 2.33 -1.60 -8.67
N LEU A 133 2.35 -0.78 -7.61
CA LEU A 133 1.16 -0.48 -6.81
C LEU A 133 0.06 0.21 -7.65
N SER A 134 0.43 1.19 -8.47
CA SER A 134 -0.51 1.92 -9.33
C SER A 134 -1.16 1.02 -10.40
N LYS A 135 -0.40 0.09 -10.99
CA LYS A 135 -0.93 -0.90 -11.93
C LYS A 135 -2.00 -1.80 -11.31
N GLU A 136 -1.79 -2.25 -10.07
CA GLU A 136 -2.78 -3.06 -9.35
C GLU A 136 -4.06 -2.30 -8.97
N LEU A 137 -3.96 -0.97 -8.88
CA LEU A 137 -5.11 -0.08 -8.72
C LEU A 137 -5.84 0.20 -10.04
N GLY A 138 -5.27 -0.18 -11.19
CA GLY A 138 -5.77 0.19 -12.51
C GLY A 138 -5.54 1.67 -12.85
N LEU A 139 -4.58 2.31 -12.17
CA LEU A 139 -4.12 3.66 -12.50
C LEU A 139 -3.11 3.58 -13.66
N LYS A 140 -3.12 4.60 -14.53
CA LYS A 140 -2.28 4.65 -15.75
C LYS A 140 -0.83 5.01 -15.43
#